data_AF-A0A519NS11-F1
#
_entry.id   AF-A0A519NS11-F1
#
_cell.length_a   1.000
_cell.length_b   1.000
_cell.length_c   1.000
_cell.angle_alpha   90.00
_cell.angle_beta   90.00
_cell.angle_gamma   90.00
#
_symmetry.space_group_name_H-M   'P 1'
#
loop_
_entity.id
_entity.type
_entity.pdbx_description
1 polymer ?
#
loop_
_entity_poly.entity_id
_entity_poly.type
_entity_poly.pdbx_seq_one_letter_code
_entity_poly.pdbx_strand_id
1 'polypeptide(L)'
;MGDNKPRELQAELLITSFLIKNNFKVTKPTFDEDGADLLILDGIAEKSTKFLKIQSKLRTIDDKKGSSVDVPIDYVTDNFILFLYVNRPCKDEVLYTFFAEDIKLWNENHKGYRLNITENSILLHADKIFSGKVVGKIQERLVAQPLKNYTTVIVDGIFLEKAIDATRNLYAEIWPEKSFQKPSLQKVIHEILLYNPFKHAKNDINCVVFMSSHHGLENVLDLPDPRSQVDDMKDIQLKLWKTDDLIAFQVLEQLERIFMSENIVLVADDIIYEKPLNDLEAKGVELVLMKMHGDSGSRLYTNFRWGDISYPIGKALVLSGEEL
;
A
#
# COMPACT_ATOMS: atom_id res chain seq x y z
N MET A 1 7.18 27.77 -11.77
CA MET A 1 7.64 26.66 -10.92
C MET A 1 8.24 25.63 -11.85
N GLY A 2 9.56 25.40 -11.78
CA GLY A 2 10.22 24.43 -12.66
C GLY A 2 9.81 23.01 -12.27
N ASP A 3 9.60 22.15 -13.26
CA ASP A 3 9.29 20.75 -13.05
C ASP A 3 10.48 20.05 -12.35
N ASN A 4 10.31 19.66 -11.09
CA ASN A 4 11.33 18.99 -10.28
C ASN A 4 11.39 17.48 -10.54
N LYS A 5 10.39 16.91 -11.24
CA LYS A 5 10.28 15.47 -11.48
C LYS A 5 11.50 14.85 -12.15
N PRO A 6 12.16 15.48 -13.14
CA PRO A 6 13.36 14.90 -13.75
C PRO A 6 14.52 14.74 -12.76
N ARG A 7 14.66 15.67 -11.81
CA ARG A 7 15.72 15.65 -10.81
C ARG A 7 15.48 14.61 -9.72
N GLU A 8 14.21 14.44 -9.33
CA GLU A 8 13.79 13.42 -8.39
C GLU A 8 14.01 12.03 -8.97
N LEU A 9 13.57 11.80 -10.22
CA LEU A 9 13.80 10.54 -10.92
C LEU A 9 15.30 10.21 -11.09
N GLN A 10 16.12 11.22 -11.39
CA GLN A 10 17.57 11.03 -11.49
C GLN A 10 18.18 10.58 -10.15
N ALA A 11 17.77 11.21 -9.05
CA ALA A 11 18.23 10.85 -7.71
C ALA A 11 17.86 9.41 -7.37
N GLU A 12 16.60 9.05 -7.64
CA GLU A 12 16.03 7.74 -7.37
C GLU A 12 16.76 6.62 -8.14
N LEU A 13 17.00 6.81 -9.44
CA LEU A 13 17.72 5.84 -10.28
C LEU A 13 19.16 5.63 -9.82
N LEU A 14 19.83 6.71 -9.43
CA LEU A 14 21.20 6.66 -8.94
C LEU A 14 21.30 5.93 -7.60
N ILE A 15 20.41 6.26 -6.65
CA ILE A 15 20.32 5.58 -5.34
C ILE A 15 20.03 4.09 -5.53
N THR A 16 19.09 3.76 -6.42
CA THR A 16 18.76 2.37 -6.78
C THR A 16 20.00 1.63 -7.28
N SER A 17 20.79 2.24 -8.17
CA SER A 17 22.04 1.65 -8.65
C SER A 17 23.04 1.38 -7.52
N PHE A 18 23.22 2.31 -6.58
CA PHE A 18 24.10 2.13 -5.42
C PHE A 18 23.65 0.98 -4.52
N LEU A 19 22.34 0.88 -4.26
CA LEU A 19 21.77 -0.17 -3.42
C LEU A 19 21.88 -1.55 -4.07
N ILE A 20 21.54 -1.67 -5.36
CA ILE A 20 21.63 -2.93 -6.11
C ILE A 20 23.08 -3.42 -6.16
N LYS A 21 24.06 -2.54 -6.38
CA LYS A 21 25.49 -2.89 -6.37
C LYS A 21 25.95 -3.48 -5.03
N ASN A 22 25.24 -3.19 -3.94
CA ASN A 22 25.49 -3.73 -2.60
C ASN A 22 24.53 -4.88 -2.24
N ASN A 23 23.92 -5.53 -3.23
CA ASN A 23 23.01 -6.67 -3.10
C ASN A 23 21.72 -6.40 -2.31
N PHE A 24 21.30 -5.15 -2.21
CA PHE A 24 19.96 -4.84 -1.69
C PHE A 24 18.91 -5.06 -2.77
N LYS A 25 17.79 -5.65 -2.37
CA LYS A 25 16.58 -5.75 -3.20
C LYS A 25 15.78 -4.46 -3.00
N VAL A 26 15.56 -3.72 -4.09
CA VAL A 26 14.93 -2.40 -4.04
C VAL A 26 13.70 -2.38 -4.93
N THR A 27 12.62 -1.77 -4.45
CA THR A 27 11.40 -1.53 -5.22
C THR A 27 10.80 -0.17 -4.92
N LYS A 28 9.92 0.35 -5.78
CA LYS A 28 9.08 1.51 -5.44
C LYS A 28 7.91 1.05 -4.57
N PRO A 29 7.42 1.85 -3.61
CA PRO A 29 6.17 1.54 -2.91
C PRO A 29 4.95 1.64 -3.86
N THR A 30 3.91 0.87 -3.54
CA THR A 30 2.60 0.84 -4.23
C THR A 30 1.79 2.12 -4.02
N PHE A 31 2.09 2.89 -2.97
CA PHE A 31 1.40 4.13 -2.59
C PHE A 31 2.39 5.24 -2.26
N ASP A 32 2.12 6.44 -2.79
CA ASP A 32 2.97 7.64 -2.73
C ASP A 32 2.76 8.48 -1.45
N GLU A 33 2.10 7.94 -0.42
CA GLU A 33 1.56 8.74 0.70
C GLU A 33 2.44 8.78 1.96
N ASP A 34 3.41 7.87 2.09
CA ASP A 34 4.28 7.75 3.27
C ASP A 34 5.66 8.41 3.08
N GLY A 35 5.82 9.24 2.04
CA GLY A 35 7.07 9.95 1.76
C GLY A 35 8.26 9.09 1.39
N ALA A 36 8.00 7.81 1.08
CA ALA A 36 9.00 6.86 0.61
C ALA A 36 9.00 6.84 -0.92
N ASP A 37 10.15 7.08 -1.52
CA ASP A 37 10.36 6.94 -2.97
C ASP A 37 10.75 5.49 -3.32
N LEU A 38 11.42 4.79 -2.39
CA LEU A 38 11.90 3.42 -2.55
C LEU A 38 11.72 2.61 -1.25
N LEU A 39 11.75 1.28 -1.38
CA LEU A 39 11.77 0.31 -0.29
C LEU A 39 12.97 -0.63 -0.48
N ILE A 40 13.75 -0.86 0.59
CA ILE A 40 14.70 -2.00 0.64
C ILE A 40 13.97 -3.17 1.26
N LEU A 41 14.06 -4.35 0.65
CA LEU A 41 13.39 -5.57 1.11
C LEU A 41 14.41 -6.63 1.54
N ASP A 42 14.10 -7.35 2.61
CA ASP A 42 14.74 -8.60 2.99
C ASP A 42 13.70 -9.69 3.22
N GLY A 43 14.07 -10.93 2.86
CA GLY A 43 13.19 -12.09 3.03
C GLY A 43 12.16 -12.33 1.92
N ILE A 44 12.38 -11.87 0.66
CA ILE A 44 11.42 -12.12 -0.46
C ILE A 44 11.06 -13.61 -0.67
N ALA A 45 11.91 -14.54 -0.19
CA ALA A 45 11.63 -15.98 -0.28
C ALA A 45 10.73 -16.50 0.86
N GLU A 46 10.54 -15.73 1.92
CA GLU A 46 9.72 -16.06 3.08
C GLU A 46 8.47 -15.16 3.10
N LYS A 47 7.34 -15.70 3.54
CA LYS A 47 5.98 -15.09 3.49
C LYS A 47 5.78 -13.80 4.29
N SER A 48 6.89 -13.21 4.74
CA SER A 48 6.96 -12.06 5.62
C SER A 48 8.16 -11.23 5.20
N THR A 49 7.97 -9.94 4.96
CA THR A 49 9.04 -9.08 4.45
C THR A 49 9.41 -8.02 5.46
N LYS A 50 10.73 -7.89 5.67
CA LYS A 50 11.31 -6.75 6.37
C LYS A 50 11.57 -5.66 5.35
N PHE A 51 11.27 -4.42 5.70
CA PHE A 51 11.57 -3.32 4.81
C PHE A 51 12.06 -2.06 5.51
N LEU A 52 12.86 -1.32 4.75
CA LEU A 52 13.27 0.05 5.09
C LEU A 52 12.65 1.00 4.07
N LYS A 53 12.04 2.08 4.57
CA LYS A 53 11.51 3.17 3.75
C LYS A 53 12.66 4.11 3.38
N ILE A 54 12.79 4.39 2.10
CA ILE A 54 13.79 5.33 1.59
C ILE A 54 13.08 6.54 1.02
N GLN A 55 13.53 7.73 1.45
CA GLN A 55 13.30 8.97 0.72
C GLN A 55 14.58 9.41 0.02
N SER A 56 14.43 9.89 -1.20
CA SER A 56 15.48 10.44 -2.05
C SER A 56 15.31 11.94 -2.20
N LYS A 57 16.40 12.69 -2.05
CA LYS A 57 16.42 14.13 -2.32
C LYS A 57 17.69 14.49 -3.07
N LEU A 58 17.56 15.32 -4.10
CA LEU A 58 18.70 15.92 -4.80
C LEU A 58 18.78 17.41 -4.50
N ARG A 59 19.98 17.89 -4.18
CA ARG A 59 20.28 19.30 -3.99
C ARG A 59 21.53 19.70 -4.74
N THR A 60 21.51 20.92 -5.27
CA THR A 60 22.69 21.56 -5.85
C THR A 60 23.12 22.68 -4.92
N ILE A 61 24.37 22.68 -4.50
CA ILE A 61 24.98 23.74 -3.68
C ILE A 61 26.26 24.21 -4.36
N ASP A 62 26.57 25.50 -4.21
CA ASP A 62 27.82 26.11 -4.66
C ASP A 62 28.35 27.07 -3.58
N ASP A 63 29.53 27.65 -3.82
CA ASP A 63 30.23 28.54 -2.89
C ASP A 63 29.40 29.76 -2.45
N LYS A 64 28.35 30.12 -3.21
CA LYS A 64 27.49 31.30 -2.97
C LYS A 64 26.06 30.92 -2.60
N LYS A 65 25.63 29.70 -2.88
CA LYS A 65 24.23 29.27 -2.78
C LYS A 65 24.10 27.97 -1.99
N GLY A 66 23.51 28.10 -0.81
CA GLY A 66 23.05 26.97 -0.02
C GLY A 66 21.70 26.42 -0.48
N SER A 67 21.24 25.36 0.19
CA SER A 67 19.94 24.76 -0.01
C SER A 67 19.37 24.21 1.31
N SER A 68 18.12 23.77 1.30
CA SER A 68 17.49 23.12 2.45
C SER A 68 16.83 21.81 2.06
N VAL A 69 16.82 20.88 3.01
CA VAL A 69 16.10 19.62 2.93
C VAL A 69 15.10 19.58 4.07
N ASP A 70 13.85 19.28 3.74
CA ASP A 70 12.74 19.18 4.67
C ASP A 70 12.20 17.75 4.64
N VAL A 71 11.98 17.18 5.82
CA VAL A 71 11.39 15.84 6.02
C VAL A 71 10.21 15.96 6.98
N PRO A 72 8.97 15.65 6.58
CA PRO A 72 7.82 15.64 7.47
C PRO A 72 8.02 14.74 8.71
N ILE A 73 7.51 15.17 9.87
CA ILE A 73 7.69 14.45 11.14
C ILE A 73 7.11 13.03 11.04
N ASP A 74 5.93 12.90 10.45
CA ASP A 74 5.19 11.64 10.34
C ASP A 74 5.92 10.58 9.50
N TYR A 75 6.90 10.98 8.69
CA TYR A 75 7.70 10.06 7.88
C TYR A 75 8.88 9.47 8.64
N VAL A 76 9.34 10.10 9.72
CA VAL A 76 10.59 9.73 10.42
C VAL A 76 10.36 8.62 11.45
N THR A 77 10.15 7.41 10.95
CA THR A 77 10.05 6.16 11.72
C THR A 77 11.40 5.42 11.79
N ASP A 78 11.55 4.42 12.67
CA ASP A 78 12.84 3.73 12.86
C ASP A 78 13.34 2.97 11.60
N ASN A 79 12.43 2.65 10.69
CA ASN A 79 12.73 2.05 9.39
C ASN A 79 12.92 3.07 8.26
N PHE A 80 12.94 4.38 8.55
CA PHE A 80 13.12 5.44 7.58
C PHE A 80 14.60 5.79 7.35
N ILE A 81 14.96 6.00 6.08
CA ILE A 81 16.28 6.43 5.62
C ILE A 81 16.11 7.54 4.59
N LEU A 82 16.84 8.63 4.78
CA LEU A 82 16.98 9.68 3.78
C LEU A 82 18.31 9.53 3.05
N PHE A 83 18.24 9.41 1.73
CA PHE A 83 19.38 9.57 0.84
C PHE A 83 19.38 10.97 0.24
N LEU A 84 20.45 11.72 0.49
CA LEU A 84 20.64 13.08 0.00
C LEU A 84 21.78 13.09 -1.03
N TYR A 85 21.43 13.27 -2.29
CA TYR A 85 22.39 13.49 -3.37
C TYR A 85 22.75 14.97 -3.43
N VAL A 86 24.03 15.31 -3.22
CA VAL A 86 24.52 16.68 -3.29
C VAL A 86 25.41 16.84 -4.51
N ASN A 87 24.89 17.55 -5.50
CA ASN A 87 25.67 18.01 -6.65
C ASN A 87 26.37 19.32 -6.29
N ARG A 88 27.69 19.37 -6.50
CA ARG A 88 28.52 20.55 -6.30
C ARG A 88 29.18 20.89 -7.62
N PRO A 89 28.76 21.98 -8.31
CA PRO A 89 29.40 22.38 -9.56
C PRO A 89 30.91 22.54 -9.34
N CYS A 90 31.71 21.93 -10.23
CA CYS A 90 33.18 21.92 -10.17
C CYS A 90 33.81 21.06 -9.05
N LYS A 91 33.02 20.24 -8.33
CA LYS A 91 33.52 19.26 -7.34
C LYS A 91 32.85 17.91 -7.51
N ASP A 92 33.32 16.91 -6.76
CA ASP A 92 32.70 15.59 -6.76
C ASP A 92 31.29 15.64 -6.20
N GLU A 93 30.38 14.95 -6.89
CA GLU A 93 29.03 14.67 -6.42
C GLU A 93 29.10 13.63 -5.28
N VAL A 94 28.31 13.81 -4.22
CA VAL A 94 28.39 12.97 -3.03
C VAL A 94 27.00 12.56 -2.59
N LEU A 95 26.84 11.27 -2.27
CA LEU A 95 25.65 10.69 -1.68
C LEU A 95 25.80 10.60 -0.17
N TYR A 96 24.91 11.26 0.56
CA TYR A 96 24.82 11.18 2.01
C TYR A 96 23.63 10.33 2.42
N THR A 97 23.74 9.65 3.56
CA THR A 97 22.71 8.79 4.14
C THR A 97 22.45 9.19 5.58
N PHE A 98 21.21 9.60 5.86
CA PHE A 98 20.74 9.97 7.19
C PHE A 98 19.70 8.97 7.66
N PHE A 99 19.90 8.41 8.85
CA PHE A 99 18.91 7.56 9.51
C PHE A 99 17.97 8.40 10.37
N ALA A 100 16.87 7.81 10.82
CA ALA A 100 15.88 8.49 11.64
C ALA A 100 16.47 9.24 12.84
N GLU A 101 17.44 8.64 13.55
CA GLU A 101 18.14 9.28 14.67
C GLU A 101 18.97 10.49 14.25
N ASP A 102 19.54 10.49 13.05
CA ASP A 102 20.30 11.63 12.54
C ASP A 102 19.36 12.78 12.18
N ILE A 103 18.20 12.48 11.60
CA ILE A 103 17.18 13.45 11.17
C ILE A 103 16.50 14.10 12.38
N LYS A 104 16.24 13.33 13.45
CA LYS A 104 15.66 13.84 14.69
C LYS A 104 16.56 14.87 15.40
N LEU A 105 17.83 14.98 15.03
CA LEU A 105 18.77 15.99 15.54
C LEU A 105 18.75 17.29 14.72
N TRP A 106 17.99 17.35 13.62
CA TRP A 106 17.88 18.54 12.79
C TRP A 106 16.97 19.59 13.41
N ASN A 107 16.94 20.80 12.83
CA ASN A 107 16.04 21.84 13.30
C ASN A 107 14.59 21.42 13.06
N GLU A 108 13.84 21.26 14.14
CA GLU A 108 12.42 20.99 14.09
C GLU A 108 11.63 22.27 13.79
N ASN A 109 10.61 22.16 12.96
CA ASN A 109 9.56 23.15 12.78
C ASN A 109 8.19 22.46 12.88
N HIS A 110 7.10 23.23 12.93
CA HIS A 110 5.74 22.68 13.09
C HIS A 110 5.29 21.65 12.02
N LYS A 111 6.04 21.46 10.94
CA LYS A 111 5.70 20.58 9.83
C LYS A 111 6.75 19.49 9.54
N GLY A 112 7.94 19.54 10.16
CA GLY A 112 9.05 18.70 9.74
C GLY A 112 10.40 19.03 10.37
N TYR A 113 11.37 18.17 10.07
CA TYR A 113 12.78 18.35 10.33
C TYR A 113 13.45 19.03 9.13
N ARG A 114 14.28 20.06 9.38
CA ARG A 114 14.97 20.82 8.34
C ARG A 114 16.49 20.80 8.51
N LEU A 115 17.20 20.39 7.46
CA LEU A 115 18.64 20.55 7.32
C LEU A 115 18.95 21.68 6.33
N ASN A 116 19.70 22.69 6.79
CA ASN A 116 20.25 23.72 5.92
C ASN A 116 21.67 23.33 5.51
N ILE A 117 21.90 23.24 4.21
CA ILE A 117 23.17 22.81 3.64
C ILE A 117 23.83 23.94 2.87
N THR A 118 25.11 24.14 3.14
CA THR A 118 26.04 25.02 2.43
C THR A 118 27.28 24.20 2.11
N GLU A 119 28.15 24.74 1.27
CA GLU A 119 29.40 24.07 0.93
C GLU A 119 30.24 23.69 2.16
N ASN A 120 30.27 24.56 3.19
CA ASN A 120 31.01 24.29 4.42
C ASN A 120 30.22 23.39 5.38
N SER A 121 28.92 23.61 5.55
CA SER A 121 28.13 22.84 6.52
C SER A 121 27.95 21.38 6.12
N ILE A 122 27.93 21.06 4.81
CA ILE A 122 27.80 19.67 4.37
C ILE A 122 29.03 18.83 4.73
N LEU A 123 30.21 19.44 4.83
CA LEU A 123 31.45 18.76 5.21
C LEU A 123 31.43 18.25 6.65
N LEU A 124 30.59 18.85 7.52
CA LEU A 124 30.38 18.40 8.89
C LEU A 124 29.67 17.04 8.95
N HIS A 125 29.07 16.60 7.85
CA HIS A 125 28.38 15.31 7.72
C HIS A 125 29.21 14.28 6.95
N ALA A 126 30.54 14.41 6.95
CA ALA A 126 31.44 13.47 6.26
C ALA A 126 31.28 12.01 6.74
N ASP A 127 30.87 11.80 7.99
CA ASP A 127 30.56 10.48 8.56
C ASP A 127 29.28 9.86 7.97
N LYS A 128 28.44 10.67 7.31
CA LYS A 128 27.18 10.26 6.65
C LYS A 128 27.36 9.92 5.17
N ILE A 129 28.57 10.04 4.62
CA ILE A 129 28.83 9.69 3.22
C ILE A 129 28.58 8.20 3.01
N PHE A 130 27.83 7.86 1.96
CA PHE A 130 27.53 6.48 1.60
C PHE A 130 28.83 5.69 1.39
N SER A 131 29.00 4.65 2.20
CA SER A 131 30.23 3.88 2.30
C SER A 131 29.92 2.45 2.76
N GLY A 132 30.92 1.56 2.75
CA GLY A 132 30.74 0.19 3.26
C GLY A 132 30.24 0.14 4.72
N LYS A 133 30.61 1.12 5.55
CA LYS A 133 30.09 1.24 6.94
C LYS A 133 28.59 1.53 6.95
N VAL A 134 28.13 2.43 6.07
CA VAL A 134 26.71 2.75 5.92
C VAL A 134 25.94 1.54 5.39
N VAL A 135 26.50 0.81 4.43
CA VAL A 135 25.92 -0.44 3.91
C VAL A 135 25.72 -1.46 5.04
N GLY A 136 26.72 -1.68 5.89
CA GLY A 136 26.59 -2.55 7.06
C GLY A 136 25.47 -2.10 8.01
N LYS A 137 25.39 -0.80 8.30
CA LYS A 137 24.33 -0.23 9.15
C LYS A 137 22.92 -0.40 8.54
N ILE A 138 22.79 -0.28 7.21
CA ILE A 138 21.53 -0.57 6.51
C ILE A 138 21.14 -2.04 6.67
N GLN A 139 22.10 -2.97 6.50
CA GLN A 139 21.86 -4.41 6.70
C GLN A 139 21.43 -4.72 8.14
N GLU A 140 22.14 -4.19 9.13
CA GLU A 140 21.79 -4.36 10.55
C GLU A 140 20.35 -3.90 10.85
N ARG A 141 19.98 -2.72 10.33
CA ARG A 141 18.62 -2.19 10.51
C ARG A 141 17.57 -3.02 9.81
N LEU A 142 17.87 -3.49 8.60
CA LEU A 142 16.96 -4.33 7.83
C LEU A 142 16.70 -5.65 8.56
N VAL A 143 17.75 -6.28 9.08
CA VAL A 143 17.65 -7.52 9.88
C VAL A 143 16.89 -7.29 11.19
N ALA A 144 17.08 -6.14 11.83
CA ALA A 144 16.41 -5.77 13.09
C ALA A 144 14.93 -5.42 12.92
N GLN A 145 14.44 -5.20 11.69
CA GLN A 145 13.02 -4.88 11.49
C GLN A 145 12.11 -6.05 11.87
N PRO A 146 10.97 -5.77 12.52
CA PRO A 146 9.95 -6.78 12.74
C PRO A 146 9.42 -7.28 11.39
N LEU A 147 9.11 -8.58 11.34
CA LEU A 147 8.36 -9.15 10.23
C LEU A 147 6.96 -8.54 10.22
N LYS A 148 6.59 -7.92 9.10
CA LYS A 148 5.24 -7.43 8.87
C LYS A 148 4.56 -8.30 7.81
N ASN A 149 3.34 -8.71 8.10
CA ASN A 149 2.46 -9.36 7.15
C ASN A 149 1.44 -8.32 6.70
N TYR A 150 1.27 -8.22 5.39
CA TYR A 150 0.34 -7.28 4.77
C TYR A 150 -0.81 -8.07 4.16
N THR A 151 -2.02 -7.54 4.26
CA THR A 151 -3.14 -8.03 3.47
C THR A 151 -3.73 -6.88 2.69
N THR A 152 -3.78 -7.04 1.37
CA THR A 152 -4.43 -6.09 0.49
C THR A 152 -5.76 -6.66 0.04
N VAL A 153 -6.84 -5.99 0.45
CA VAL A 153 -8.21 -6.26 -0.01
C VAL A 153 -8.48 -5.39 -1.22
N ILE A 154 -8.71 -6.01 -2.36
CA ILE A 154 -9.05 -5.31 -3.61
C ILE A 154 -10.51 -5.58 -3.93
N VAL A 155 -11.29 -4.53 -4.14
CA VAL A 155 -12.73 -4.65 -4.41
C VAL A 155 -13.06 -4.05 -5.77
N ASP A 156 -13.58 -4.90 -6.65
CA ASP A 156 -14.27 -4.46 -7.87
C ASP A 156 -15.67 -3.96 -7.48
N GLY A 157 -15.86 -2.64 -7.55
CA GLY A 157 -17.12 -2.02 -7.13
C GLY A 157 -18.31 -2.35 -8.01
N ILE A 158 -18.11 -2.68 -9.30
CA ILE A 158 -19.19 -3.11 -10.19
C ILE A 158 -19.65 -4.51 -9.78
N PHE A 159 -18.71 -5.39 -9.46
CA PHE A 159 -19.03 -6.71 -8.93
C PHE A 159 -19.74 -6.60 -7.58
N LEU A 160 -19.22 -5.78 -6.66
CA LEU A 160 -19.81 -5.63 -5.32
C LEU A 160 -21.25 -5.10 -5.38
N GLU A 161 -21.54 -4.12 -6.23
CA GLU A 161 -22.90 -3.60 -6.44
C GLU A 161 -23.86 -4.73 -6.85
N LYS A 162 -23.48 -5.50 -7.87
CA LYS A 162 -24.27 -6.65 -8.35
C LYS A 162 -24.45 -7.71 -7.28
N ALA A 163 -23.40 -8.00 -6.51
CA ALA A 163 -23.44 -8.97 -5.43
C ALA A 163 -24.41 -8.55 -4.32
N ILE A 164 -24.44 -7.25 -3.97
CA ILE A 164 -25.38 -6.71 -2.98
C ILE A 164 -26.82 -6.88 -3.43
N ASP A 165 -27.13 -6.50 -4.67
CA ASP A 165 -28.49 -6.61 -5.20
C ASP A 165 -28.93 -8.07 -5.34
N ALA A 166 -28.06 -8.93 -5.87
CA ALA A 166 -28.35 -10.37 -5.98
C ALA A 166 -28.59 -11.01 -4.61
N THR A 167 -27.75 -10.70 -3.62
CA THR A 167 -27.88 -11.21 -2.25
C THR A 167 -29.17 -10.71 -1.59
N ARG A 168 -29.51 -9.43 -1.76
CA ARG A 168 -30.76 -8.86 -1.23
C ARG A 168 -31.98 -9.55 -1.84
N ASN A 169 -31.98 -9.78 -3.16
CA ASN A 169 -33.08 -10.47 -3.83
C ASN A 169 -33.22 -11.91 -3.35
N LEU A 170 -32.10 -12.65 -3.26
CA LEU A 170 -32.08 -14.03 -2.77
C LEU A 170 -32.71 -14.14 -1.37
N TYR A 171 -32.25 -13.32 -0.42
CA TYR A 171 -32.78 -13.39 0.95
C TYR A 171 -34.19 -12.80 1.08
N ALA A 172 -34.61 -11.88 0.21
CA ALA A 172 -35.99 -11.41 0.17
C ALA A 172 -36.96 -12.50 -0.31
N GLU A 173 -36.52 -13.40 -1.19
CA GLU A 173 -37.32 -14.57 -1.58
C GLU A 173 -37.44 -15.59 -0.43
N ILE A 174 -36.36 -15.80 0.33
CA ILE A 174 -36.33 -16.73 1.48
C ILE A 174 -37.11 -16.15 2.67
N TRP A 175 -36.99 -14.84 2.92
CA TRP A 175 -37.57 -14.14 4.07
C TRP A 175 -38.41 -12.91 3.63
N PRO A 176 -39.60 -13.11 3.02
CA PRO A 176 -40.39 -12.01 2.43
C PRO A 176 -40.84 -10.93 3.41
N GLU A 177 -41.01 -11.29 4.68
CA GLU A 177 -41.47 -10.40 5.74
C GLU A 177 -40.34 -9.53 6.32
N LYS A 178 -39.07 -9.78 5.92
CA LYS A 178 -37.92 -9.08 6.48
C LYS A 178 -37.61 -7.82 5.72
N SER A 179 -37.39 -6.73 6.45
CA SER A 179 -36.88 -5.48 5.90
C SER A 179 -35.35 -5.48 5.93
N PHE A 180 -34.74 -5.48 4.74
CA PHE A 180 -33.29 -5.42 4.59
C PHE A 180 -32.81 -3.97 4.64
N GLN A 181 -31.85 -3.70 5.51
CA GLN A 181 -31.21 -2.38 5.58
C GLN A 181 -30.15 -2.25 4.49
N LYS A 182 -29.90 -1.01 4.06
CA LYS A 182 -28.76 -0.71 3.21
C LYS A 182 -27.47 -0.99 4.00
N PRO A 183 -26.56 -1.86 3.53
CA PRO A 183 -25.36 -2.20 4.28
C PRO A 183 -24.34 -1.06 4.19
N SER A 184 -23.50 -0.89 5.22
CA SER A 184 -22.33 -0.01 5.16
C SER A 184 -21.13 -0.76 4.59
N LEU A 185 -20.29 -0.09 3.79
CA LEU A 185 -19.05 -0.65 3.25
C LEU A 185 -18.15 -1.20 4.35
N GLN A 186 -17.98 -0.46 5.46
CA GLN A 186 -17.11 -0.87 6.56
C GLN A 186 -17.53 -2.23 7.13
N LYS A 187 -18.84 -2.42 7.34
CA LYS A 187 -19.38 -3.70 7.83
C LYS A 187 -19.17 -4.83 6.83
N VAL A 188 -19.39 -4.58 5.53
CA VAL A 188 -19.13 -5.59 4.49
C VAL A 188 -17.65 -6.00 4.48
N ILE A 189 -16.72 -5.05 4.51
CA ILE A 189 -15.28 -5.33 4.56
C ILE A 189 -14.90 -6.07 5.84
N HIS A 190 -15.44 -5.67 6.99
CA HIS A 190 -15.21 -6.34 8.26
C HIS A 190 -15.63 -7.82 8.19
N GLU A 191 -16.83 -8.11 7.70
CA GLU A 191 -17.34 -9.47 7.56
C GLU A 191 -16.50 -10.29 6.57
N ILE A 192 -16.06 -9.71 5.45
CA ILE A 192 -15.11 -10.37 4.53
C ILE A 192 -13.82 -10.76 5.26
N LEU A 193 -13.28 -9.86 6.07
CA LEU A 193 -12.03 -10.06 6.79
C LEU A 193 -12.14 -11.07 7.95
N LEU A 194 -13.34 -11.35 8.46
CA LEU A 194 -13.52 -12.44 9.44
C LEU A 194 -13.14 -13.80 8.84
N TYR A 195 -13.31 -13.96 7.53
CA TYR A 195 -12.94 -15.16 6.75
C TYR A 195 -11.53 -15.08 6.17
N ASN A 196 -10.78 -14.01 6.44
CA ASN A 196 -9.38 -13.91 6.06
C ASN A 196 -8.58 -15.05 6.73
N PRO A 197 -8.01 -16.01 5.98
CA PRO A 197 -7.23 -17.11 6.56
C PRO A 197 -5.84 -16.65 7.01
N PHE A 198 -5.41 -15.43 6.65
CA PHE A 198 -4.08 -14.88 6.91
C PHE A 198 -3.97 -14.23 8.31
N LYS A 199 -4.74 -14.70 9.31
CA LYS A 199 -4.79 -14.09 10.65
C LYS A 199 -3.44 -14.21 11.38
N HIS A 200 -2.73 -13.09 11.45
CA HIS A 200 -1.57 -12.90 12.31
C HIS A 200 -1.82 -11.73 13.28
N ALA A 201 -1.18 -11.77 14.46
CA ALA A 201 -1.41 -10.80 15.54
C ALA A 201 -1.06 -9.33 15.20
N LYS A 202 -0.37 -9.09 14.07
CA LYS A 202 -0.09 -7.76 13.50
C LYS A 202 -0.16 -7.88 11.97
N ASN A 203 -1.35 -7.66 11.42
CA ASN A 203 -1.57 -7.64 9.98
C ASN A 203 -2.03 -6.23 9.60
N ASP A 204 -1.21 -5.50 8.85
CA ASP A 204 -1.58 -4.18 8.33
C ASP A 204 -2.50 -4.42 7.12
N ILE A 205 -3.77 -4.02 7.22
CA ILE A 205 -4.77 -4.28 6.19
C ILE A 205 -4.98 -3.02 5.34
N ASN A 206 -4.69 -3.12 4.05
CA ASN A 206 -5.02 -2.09 3.08
C ASN A 206 -6.25 -2.54 2.30
N CYS A 207 -7.30 -1.72 2.26
CA CYS A 207 -8.49 -2.01 1.48
C CYS A 207 -8.67 -0.94 0.41
N VAL A 208 -8.73 -1.35 -0.85
CA VAL A 208 -8.94 -0.46 -2.00
C VAL A 208 -10.23 -0.86 -2.69
N VAL A 209 -11.14 0.11 -2.84
CA VAL A 209 -12.42 -0.07 -3.54
C VAL A 209 -12.43 0.78 -4.80
N PHE A 210 -12.48 0.12 -5.95
CA PHE A 210 -12.58 0.79 -7.25
C PHE A 210 -14.05 0.94 -7.65
N MET A 211 -14.50 2.17 -7.83
CA MET A 211 -15.88 2.54 -8.14
C MET A 211 -15.96 3.21 -9.51
N SER A 212 -16.97 2.87 -10.29
CA SER A 212 -17.22 3.53 -11.59
C SER A 212 -18.01 4.81 -11.37
N SER A 213 -17.71 5.87 -12.13
CA SER A 213 -18.57 7.06 -12.20
C SER A 213 -19.92 6.80 -12.86
N HIS A 214 -20.03 5.71 -13.62
CA HIS A 214 -21.23 5.35 -14.37
C HIS A 214 -22.11 4.31 -13.65
N HIS A 215 -21.59 3.68 -12.59
CA HIS A 215 -22.33 2.72 -11.77
C HIS A 215 -22.54 3.30 -10.36
N GLY A 216 -23.59 2.86 -9.71
CA GLY A 216 -24.13 3.51 -8.52
C GLY A 216 -23.92 2.68 -7.27
N LEU A 217 -22.70 2.24 -6.97
CA LEU A 217 -22.42 1.49 -5.75
C LEU A 217 -22.93 2.24 -4.50
N GLU A 218 -22.80 3.58 -4.49
CA GLU A 218 -23.36 4.46 -3.45
C GLU A 218 -24.90 4.38 -3.28
N ASN A 219 -25.64 3.88 -4.27
CA ASN A 219 -27.08 3.71 -4.19
C ASN A 219 -27.47 2.47 -3.40
N VAL A 220 -26.62 1.44 -3.40
CA VAL A 220 -26.90 0.15 -2.76
C VAL A 220 -26.08 -0.08 -1.49
N LEU A 221 -25.02 0.71 -1.27
CA LEU A 221 -24.09 0.62 -0.17
C LEU A 221 -23.85 2.00 0.47
N ASP A 222 -23.82 2.08 1.81
CA ASP A 222 -23.43 3.30 2.51
C ASP A 222 -21.91 3.41 2.58
N LEU A 223 -21.38 4.47 1.99
CA LEU A 223 -19.95 4.76 1.98
C LEU A 223 -19.54 5.48 3.27
N PRO A 224 -18.29 5.28 3.75
CA PRO A 224 -17.78 5.97 4.92
C PRO A 224 -17.91 7.49 4.80
N ASP A 225 -18.40 8.16 5.85
CA ASP A 225 -18.18 9.59 5.99
C ASP A 225 -16.70 9.79 6.36
N PRO A 226 -15.92 10.59 5.59
CA PRO A 226 -14.53 10.90 5.94
C PRO A 226 -14.36 11.50 7.36
N ARG A 227 -15.45 11.94 8.01
CA ARG A 227 -15.44 12.45 9.39
C ARG A 227 -15.79 11.42 10.46
N SER A 228 -16.27 10.23 10.08
CA SER A 228 -16.63 9.17 11.03
C SER A 228 -15.49 8.15 11.15
N GLN A 229 -14.76 8.17 12.27
CA GLN A 229 -13.91 7.05 12.64
C GLN A 229 -14.80 5.95 13.24
N VAL A 230 -14.82 4.78 12.60
CA VAL A 230 -15.43 3.57 13.17
C VAL A 230 -14.35 2.88 14.00
N ASP A 231 -14.61 2.68 15.30
CA ASP A 231 -13.62 2.15 16.27
C ASP A 231 -13.08 0.76 15.88
N ASP A 232 -13.88 -0.05 15.16
CA ASP A 232 -13.55 -1.41 14.70
C ASP A 232 -12.69 -1.47 13.41
N MET A 233 -12.32 -0.33 12.83
CA MET A 233 -11.51 -0.24 11.61
C MET A 233 -10.11 0.34 11.85
N LYS A 234 -9.64 0.44 13.11
CA LYS A 234 -8.35 1.09 13.44
C LYS A 234 -7.15 0.51 12.70
N ASP A 235 -7.20 -0.76 12.33
CA ASP A 235 -6.12 -1.46 11.63
C ASP A 235 -6.36 -1.61 10.11
N ILE A 236 -7.43 -1.00 9.57
CA ILE A 236 -7.82 -1.08 8.16
C ILE A 236 -7.68 0.30 7.50
N GLN A 237 -6.75 0.44 6.57
CA GLN A 237 -6.64 1.62 5.72
C GLN A 237 -7.56 1.47 4.50
N LEU A 238 -8.74 2.11 4.55
CA LEU A 238 -9.72 2.08 3.48
C LEU A 238 -9.52 3.24 2.49
N LYS A 239 -9.38 2.92 1.20
CA LYS A 239 -9.27 3.89 0.10
C LYS A 239 -10.38 3.66 -0.93
N LEU A 240 -11.07 4.74 -1.29
CA LEU A 240 -12.11 4.73 -2.32
C LEU A 240 -11.59 5.44 -3.56
N TRP A 241 -11.59 4.75 -4.70
CA TRP A 241 -11.13 5.28 -5.98
C TRP A 241 -12.28 5.30 -6.96
N LYS A 242 -12.76 6.49 -7.31
CA LYS A 242 -13.80 6.67 -8.33
C LYS A 242 -13.16 7.04 -9.67
N THR A 243 -13.55 6.36 -10.74
CA THR A 243 -12.99 6.59 -12.08
C THR A 243 -14.05 6.49 -13.20
N ASP A 244 -13.80 7.21 -14.29
CA ASP A 244 -14.54 7.08 -15.55
C ASP A 244 -14.01 5.90 -16.41
N ASP A 245 -12.85 5.34 -16.05
CA ASP A 245 -12.22 4.22 -16.75
C ASP A 245 -12.86 2.86 -16.40
N LEU A 246 -12.43 1.81 -17.10
CA LEU A 246 -12.82 0.44 -16.80
C LEU A 246 -12.25 -0.01 -15.45
N ILE A 247 -13.14 -0.36 -14.52
CA ILE A 247 -12.78 -0.85 -13.18
C ILE A 247 -11.87 -2.07 -13.22
N ALA A 248 -12.10 -2.99 -14.17
CA ALA A 248 -11.24 -4.14 -14.34
C ALA A 248 -9.77 -3.75 -14.61
N PHE A 249 -9.51 -2.69 -15.38
CA PHE A 249 -8.14 -2.25 -15.62
C PHE A 249 -7.50 -1.65 -14.38
N GLN A 250 -8.25 -0.92 -13.55
CA GLN A 250 -7.75 -0.41 -12.28
C GLN A 250 -7.41 -1.54 -11.30
N VAL A 251 -8.25 -2.56 -11.23
CA VAL A 251 -7.99 -3.77 -10.43
C VAL A 251 -6.73 -4.50 -10.94
N LEU A 252 -6.59 -4.66 -12.26
CA LEU A 252 -5.41 -5.28 -12.86
C LEU A 252 -4.13 -4.49 -12.59
N GLU A 253 -4.15 -3.16 -12.75
CA GLU A 253 -3.02 -2.32 -12.40
C GLU A 253 -2.65 -2.44 -10.92
N GLN A 254 -3.65 -2.53 -10.04
CA GLN A 254 -3.39 -2.76 -8.62
C GLN A 254 -2.73 -4.11 -8.38
N LEU A 255 -3.23 -5.19 -9.02
CA LEU A 255 -2.66 -6.53 -8.94
C LEU A 255 -1.21 -6.58 -9.45
N GLU A 256 -0.89 -5.87 -10.52
CA GLU A 256 0.48 -5.78 -11.06
C GLU A 256 1.45 -5.08 -10.12
N ARG A 257 0.96 -4.12 -9.34
CA ARG A 257 1.79 -3.37 -8.38
C ARG A 257 2.00 -4.14 -7.07
N ILE A 258 1.17 -5.13 -6.75
CA ILE A 258 1.29 -5.87 -5.49
C ILE A 258 2.63 -6.61 -5.39
N PHE A 259 3.29 -6.44 -4.26
CA PHE A 259 4.55 -7.10 -3.94
C PHE A 259 4.30 -8.53 -3.47
N MET A 260 5.26 -9.42 -3.76
CA MET A 260 5.25 -10.85 -3.39
C MET A 260 5.04 -11.12 -1.88
N SER A 261 5.10 -10.09 -1.05
CA SER A 261 4.99 -10.12 0.40
C SER A 261 3.60 -9.79 0.95
N GLU A 262 2.64 -9.46 0.08
CA GLU A 262 1.26 -9.15 0.49
C GLU A 262 0.36 -10.36 0.23
N ASN A 263 -0.52 -10.67 1.17
CA ASN A 263 -1.63 -11.57 0.90
C ASN A 263 -2.75 -10.78 0.21
N ILE A 264 -3.48 -11.43 -0.69
CA ILE A 264 -4.54 -10.77 -1.45
C ILE A 264 -5.90 -11.36 -1.09
N VAL A 265 -6.86 -10.48 -0.79
CA VAL A 265 -8.28 -10.81 -0.79
C VAL A 265 -8.92 -10.04 -1.93
N LEU A 266 -9.27 -10.72 -3.03
CA LEU A 266 -9.91 -10.09 -4.18
C LEU A 266 -11.42 -10.34 -4.14
N VAL A 267 -12.19 -9.26 -4.11
CA VAL A 267 -13.66 -9.27 -4.18
C VAL A 267 -14.05 -8.98 -5.63
N ALA A 268 -14.15 -10.04 -6.43
CA ALA A 268 -14.45 -9.97 -7.86
C ALA A 268 -14.87 -11.34 -8.40
N ASP A 269 -15.57 -11.33 -9.54
CA ASP A 269 -16.01 -12.57 -10.22
C ASP A 269 -16.03 -12.38 -11.75
N ASP A 270 -14.87 -12.04 -12.30
CA ASP A 270 -14.66 -11.90 -13.73
C ASP A 270 -13.43 -12.69 -14.19
N ILE A 271 -13.56 -13.39 -15.31
CA ILE A 271 -12.52 -14.24 -15.91
C ILE A 271 -11.26 -13.44 -16.29
N ILE A 272 -11.38 -12.12 -16.52
CA ILE A 272 -10.24 -11.27 -16.86
C ILE A 272 -9.14 -11.30 -15.78
N TYR A 273 -9.51 -11.60 -14.53
CA TYR A 273 -8.57 -11.67 -13.41
C TYR A 273 -7.82 -13.00 -13.31
N GLU A 274 -8.28 -14.07 -13.99
CA GLU A 274 -7.76 -15.43 -13.81
C GLU A 274 -6.25 -15.53 -14.09
N LYS A 275 -5.81 -15.04 -15.25
CA LYS A 275 -4.40 -15.09 -15.64
C LYS A 275 -3.49 -14.30 -14.68
N PRO A 276 -3.75 -13.00 -14.39
CA PRO A 276 -2.98 -12.23 -13.41
C PRO A 276 -2.89 -12.91 -12.03
N LEU A 277 -3.97 -13.52 -11.57
CA LEU A 277 -3.98 -14.25 -10.29
C LEU A 277 -3.08 -15.48 -10.33
N ASN A 278 -3.12 -16.27 -11.42
CA ASN A 278 -2.21 -17.40 -11.60
C ASN A 278 -0.74 -16.94 -11.66
N ASP A 279 -0.47 -15.82 -12.32
CA ASP A 279 0.87 -15.24 -12.38
C ASP A 279 1.38 -14.77 -11.00
N LEU A 280 0.49 -14.31 -10.11
CA LEU A 280 0.80 -13.96 -8.73
C LEU A 280 1.00 -15.19 -7.85
N GLU A 281 0.14 -16.21 -7.97
CA GLU A 281 0.29 -17.48 -7.25
C GLU A 281 1.61 -18.17 -7.61
N ALA A 282 2.00 -18.16 -8.88
CA ALA A 282 3.28 -18.69 -9.35
C ALA A 282 4.49 -17.96 -8.74
N LYS A 283 4.30 -16.70 -8.30
CA LYS A 283 5.28 -15.91 -7.55
C LYS A 283 5.17 -16.12 -6.03
N GLY A 284 4.32 -17.03 -5.56
CA GLY A 284 4.17 -17.39 -4.15
C GLY A 284 3.24 -16.46 -3.36
N VAL A 285 2.45 -15.61 -4.03
CA VAL A 285 1.43 -14.78 -3.38
C VAL A 285 0.27 -15.65 -2.92
N GLU A 286 -0.13 -15.54 -1.66
CA GLU A 286 -1.34 -16.22 -1.17
C GLU A 286 -2.59 -15.39 -1.49
N LEU A 287 -3.58 -16.05 -2.08
CA LEU A 287 -4.77 -15.41 -2.65
C LEU A 287 -6.03 -16.03 -2.05
N VAL A 288 -7.01 -15.19 -1.73
CA VAL A 288 -8.39 -15.59 -1.46
C VAL A 288 -9.32 -14.80 -2.35
N LEU A 289 -10.26 -15.49 -2.97
CA LEU A 289 -11.31 -14.86 -3.78
C LEU A 289 -12.63 -14.79 -3.02
N MET A 290 -13.26 -13.63 -3.01
CA MET A 290 -14.64 -13.46 -2.59
C MET A 290 -15.48 -13.27 -3.83
N LYS A 291 -16.23 -14.31 -4.21
CA LYS A 291 -17.01 -14.37 -5.45
C LYS A 291 -18.41 -14.89 -5.19
N MET A 292 -19.30 -14.83 -6.18
CA MET A 292 -20.63 -15.44 -6.04
C MET A 292 -20.52 -16.97 -6.20
N HIS A 293 -21.47 -17.72 -5.64
CA HIS A 293 -21.51 -19.16 -5.86
C HIS A 293 -21.77 -19.52 -7.33
N GLY A 294 -21.28 -20.70 -7.77
CA GLY A 294 -21.26 -21.13 -9.18
C GLY A 294 -22.63 -21.12 -9.86
N ASP A 295 -23.69 -21.45 -9.12
CA ASP A 295 -25.07 -21.47 -9.65
C ASP A 295 -25.68 -20.08 -9.81
N SER A 296 -25.01 -19.03 -9.32
CA SER A 296 -25.44 -17.63 -9.37
C SER A 296 -24.85 -16.84 -10.56
N GLY A 297 -24.15 -17.52 -11.47
CA GLY A 297 -23.53 -16.88 -12.65
C GLY A 297 -22.06 -16.48 -12.47
N SER A 298 -21.31 -17.16 -11.58
CA SER A 298 -19.86 -16.97 -11.45
C SER A 298 -19.15 -17.22 -12.78
N ARG A 299 -18.26 -16.29 -13.15
CA ARG A 299 -17.51 -16.35 -14.42
C ARG A 299 -16.05 -16.72 -14.21
N LEU A 300 -15.56 -16.63 -12.98
CA LEU A 300 -14.18 -16.93 -12.62
C LEU A 300 -14.03 -18.41 -12.20
N TYR A 301 -13.53 -19.25 -13.10
CA TYR A 301 -13.09 -20.60 -12.75
C TYR A 301 -11.74 -20.51 -12.04
N THR A 302 -11.59 -21.24 -10.95
CA THR A 302 -10.41 -21.06 -10.10
C THR A 302 -10.13 -22.24 -9.19
N ASN A 303 -8.84 -22.56 -9.04
CA ASN A 303 -8.31 -23.47 -8.03
C ASN A 303 -7.91 -22.74 -6.73
N PHE A 304 -8.07 -21.41 -6.68
CA PHE A 304 -7.76 -20.62 -5.48
C PHE A 304 -8.76 -20.90 -4.36
N ARG A 305 -8.34 -20.63 -3.12
CA ARG A 305 -9.28 -20.58 -2.00
C ARG A 305 -10.30 -19.48 -2.26
N TRP A 306 -11.58 -19.79 -2.04
CA TRP A 306 -12.64 -18.81 -2.25
C TRP A 306 -13.71 -18.90 -1.17
N GLY A 307 -14.40 -17.78 -0.95
CA GLY A 307 -15.59 -17.67 -0.12
C GLY A 307 -16.73 -17.06 -0.92
N ASP A 308 -17.96 -17.46 -0.60
CA ASP A 308 -19.15 -16.84 -1.20
C ASP A 308 -19.40 -15.47 -0.55
N ILE A 309 -19.39 -14.42 -1.38
CA ILE A 309 -19.58 -13.04 -0.94
C ILE A 309 -21.00 -12.77 -0.40
N SER A 310 -21.98 -13.61 -0.74
CA SER A 310 -23.36 -13.49 -0.28
C SER A 310 -23.46 -13.57 1.25
N TYR A 311 -22.63 -14.36 1.92
CA TYR A 311 -22.63 -14.51 3.38
C TYR A 311 -22.18 -13.23 4.11
N PRO A 312 -20.99 -12.65 3.82
CA PRO A 312 -20.60 -11.34 4.38
C PRO A 312 -21.61 -10.23 4.10
N ILE A 313 -22.18 -10.19 2.89
CA ILE A 313 -23.21 -9.20 2.54
C ILE A 313 -24.47 -9.44 3.37
N GLY A 314 -24.94 -10.68 3.48
CA GLY A 314 -26.12 -11.02 4.26
C GLY A 314 -25.99 -10.64 5.74
N LYS A 315 -24.82 -10.89 6.36
CA LYS A 315 -24.49 -10.37 7.70
C LYS A 315 -24.57 -8.86 7.76
N ALA A 316 -24.02 -8.17 6.75
CA ALA A 316 -24.07 -6.72 6.66
C ALA A 316 -25.52 -6.21 6.56
N LEU A 317 -26.40 -6.92 5.85
CA LEU A 317 -27.84 -6.68 5.71
C LEU A 317 -28.67 -7.00 6.99
N VAL A 318 -28.02 -7.34 8.11
CA VAL A 318 -28.64 -7.63 9.42
C VAL A 318 -29.36 -8.99 9.45
N LEU A 319 -28.84 -9.98 8.70
CA LEU A 319 -29.21 -11.39 8.89
C LEU A 319 -28.42 -12.01 10.05
N SER A 320 -29.12 -12.76 10.89
CA SER A 320 -28.59 -13.55 12.00
C SER A 320 -27.86 -14.80 11.51
N GLY A 321 -27.29 -15.60 12.41
CA GLY A 321 -26.62 -16.85 12.03
C GLY A 321 -27.57 -17.92 11.49
N GLU A 322 -28.83 -17.91 11.91
CA GLU A 322 -29.83 -18.91 11.52
C GLU A 322 -30.51 -18.57 10.18
N GLU A 323 -30.36 -17.33 9.72
CA GLU A 323 -31.00 -16.82 8.50
C GLU A 323 -30.09 -16.85 7.26
N LEU A 324 -28.81 -17.19 7.43
CA LEU A 324 -27.77 -17.22 6.39
C LEU A 324 -27.48 -18.62 5.90
#